data_AF-K1UMX8-F1
#
_entry.id   AF-K1UMX8-F1
#
_cell.length_a   1.000
_cell.length_b   1.000
_cell.length_c   1.000
_cell.angle_alpha   90.00
_cell.angle_beta   90.00
_cell.angle_gamma   90.00
#
_symmetry.space_group_name_H-M   'P 1'
#
loop_
_entity.id
_entity.type
_entity.pdbx_description
1 polymer ?
#
loop_
_entity_poly.entity_id
_entity_poly.type
_entity_poly.pdbx_seq_one_letter_code
_entity_poly.pdbx_strand_id
1 'polypeptide(L)'
;GTQRPGRTVRLNGADRGRAASIAGTFTAVAFDPNHLSLVKGGPEGRRHFLDAALCQLYPGYLAAERRYLRVVAQKNALLKAYDITPGGDVLLETYNEALVTYGCEVMRRRAGYLDQLAPGGSGELP
;
A
#
# COMPACT_ATOMS: atom_id res chain seq x y z
N GLY A 1 13.92 20.10 -2.25
CA GLY A 1 14.40 18.80 -2.77
C GLY A 1 13.85 18.59 -4.16
N THR A 2 14.70 18.25 -5.13
CA THR A 2 14.32 18.07 -6.54
C THR A 2 13.39 16.85 -6.67
N GLN A 3 12.15 17.08 -7.09
CA GLN A 3 11.18 16.00 -7.33
C GLN A 3 11.65 15.20 -8.54
N ARG A 4 12.10 13.96 -8.32
CA ARG A 4 12.46 13.07 -9.44
C ARG A 4 11.24 12.89 -10.34
N PRO A 5 11.36 13.07 -11.67
CA PRO A 5 10.23 12.89 -12.56
C PRO A 5 9.68 11.46 -12.43
N GLY A 6 8.35 11.34 -12.40
CA GLY A 6 7.70 10.04 -12.27
C GLY A 6 8.02 9.14 -13.46
N ARG A 7 8.25 7.85 -13.21
CA ARG A 7 8.52 6.86 -14.27
C ARG A 7 7.27 6.66 -15.14
N THR A 8 7.44 6.61 -16.45
CA THR A 8 6.38 6.32 -17.43
C THR A 8 6.54 4.91 -18.03
N VAL A 9 5.49 4.40 -18.69
CA VAL A 9 5.50 3.05 -19.26
C VAL A 9 4.69 2.95 -20.56
N ARG A 10 5.15 2.10 -21.48
CA ARG A 10 4.41 1.70 -22.68
C ARG A 10 4.02 0.23 -22.58
N LEU A 11 2.78 -0.09 -22.92
CA LEU A 11 2.26 -1.45 -22.98
C LEU A 11 1.77 -1.72 -24.40
N ASN A 12 2.32 -2.75 -25.04
CA ASN A 12 2.01 -3.11 -26.44
C ASN A 12 2.13 -1.90 -27.40
N GLY A 13 3.18 -1.10 -27.22
CA GLY A 13 3.43 0.10 -28.03
C GLY A 13 2.64 1.36 -27.63
N ALA A 14 1.56 1.25 -26.86
CA ALA A 14 0.76 2.38 -26.40
C ALA A 14 1.30 2.97 -25.09
N ASP A 15 1.36 4.30 -24.97
CA ASP A 15 1.71 5.00 -23.72
C ASP A 15 0.58 4.84 -22.69
N ARG A 16 0.93 4.41 -21.47
CA ARG A 16 0.00 4.23 -20.34
C ARG A 16 0.25 5.24 -19.22
N GLY A 17 1.06 6.26 -19.47
CA GLY A 17 1.40 7.29 -18.51
C GLY A 17 2.29 6.75 -17.40
N ARG A 18 1.92 6.98 -16.14
CA ARG A 18 2.74 6.58 -14.97
C ARG A 18 2.90 5.06 -14.89
N ALA A 19 4.10 4.57 -14.60
CA ALA A 19 4.39 3.14 -14.44
C ALA A 19 3.45 2.42 -13.45
N ALA A 20 2.96 3.12 -12.43
CA ALA A 20 1.97 2.59 -11.49
C ALA A 20 0.61 2.22 -12.11
N SER A 21 0.28 2.69 -13.33
CA SER A 21 -0.98 2.41 -14.01
C SER A 21 -1.09 0.97 -14.52
N ILE A 22 0.04 0.28 -14.68
CA ILE A 22 0.10 -1.12 -15.14
C ILE A 22 0.37 -2.11 -13.99
N ALA A 23 0.29 -1.66 -12.73
CA ALA A 23 0.40 -2.56 -11.59
C ALA A 23 -0.69 -3.65 -11.69
N GLY A 24 -0.26 -4.92 -11.64
CA GLY A 24 -1.13 -6.08 -11.84
C GLY A 24 -1.26 -6.57 -13.29
N THR A 25 -0.64 -5.90 -14.28
CA THR A 25 -0.61 -6.41 -15.67
C THR A 25 0.50 -7.46 -15.88
N PHE A 26 1.53 -7.46 -15.05
CA PHE A 26 2.66 -8.39 -15.14
C PHE A 26 3.12 -8.76 -13.73
N THR A 27 3.15 -10.06 -13.45
CA THR A 27 3.58 -10.63 -12.16
C THR A 27 5.01 -11.14 -12.29
N ALA A 28 5.90 -10.64 -11.43
CA ALA A 28 7.29 -11.07 -11.36
C ALA A 28 7.83 -11.09 -9.93
N VAL A 29 8.70 -12.05 -9.66
CA VAL A 29 9.41 -12.17 -8.39
C VAL A 29 10.90 -12.05 -8.67
N ALA A 30 11.54 -11.05 -8.09
CA ALA A 30 12.99 -10.96 -8.06
C ALA A 30 13.52 -11.67 -6.81
N PHE A 31 14.65 -12.36 -6.91
CA PHE A 31 15.37 -12.90 -5.76
C PHE A 31 16.71 -12.17 -5.64
N ASP A 32 16.92 -11.47 -4.52
CA ASP A 32 18.14 -10.73 -4.24
C ASP A 32 18.74 -11.18 -2.89
N PRO A 33 20.07 -11.26 -2.74
CA PRO A 33 20.71 -11.66 -1.48
C PRO A 33 20.31 -10.80 -0.27
N ASN A 34 19.92 -9.54 -0.47
CA ASN A 34 19.43 -8.66 0.59
C ASN A 34 18.02 -9.02 1.07
N HIS A 35 17.33 -9.98 0.45
CA HIS A 35 16.00 -10.44 0.90
C HIS A 35 16.03 -11.08 2.28
N LEU A 36 17.20 -11.47 2.81
CA LEU A 36 17.36 -11.86 4.21
C LEU A 36 16.96 -10.75 5.21
N SER A 37 16.99 -9.48 4.78
CA SER A 37 16.48 -8.36 5.57
C SER A 37 14.97 -8.44 5.84
N LEU A 38 14.22 -9.21 5.05
CA LEU A 38 12.80 -9.47 5.31
C LEU A 38 12.61 -10.24 6.64
N VAL A 39 13.52 -11.17 6.91
CA VAL A 39 13.50 -12.02 8.11
C VAL A 39 14.15 -11.31 9.29
N LYS A 40 15.30 -10.66 9.08
CA LYS A 40 16.11 -10.07 10.16
C LYS A 40 15.86 -8.57 10.40
N GLY A 41 15.11 -7.90 9.52
CA GLY A 41 14.89 -6.46 9.57
C GLY A 41 13.59 -6.06 10.29
N GLY A 42 13.35 -4.75 10.29
CA GLY A 42 12.17 -4.14 10.90
C GLY A 42 10.85 -4.46 10.16
N PRO A 43 9.71 -4.13 10.78
CA PRO A 43 8.39 -4.41 10.21
C PRO A 43 8.07 -3.62 8.93
N GLU A 44 8.78 -2.54 8.66
CA GLU A 44 8.62 -1.75 7.43
C GLU A 44 8.95 -2.57 6.18
N GLY A 45 10.07 -3.30 6.17
CA GLY A 45 10.46 -4.13 5.03
C GLY A 45 9.44 -5.24 4.75
N ARG A 46 8.90 -5.87 5.80
CA ARG A 46 7.84 -6.88 5.69
C ARG A 46 6.54 -6.32 5.12
N ARG A 47 6.12 -5.13 5.56
CA ARG A 47 4.93 -4.46 5.00
C ARG A 47 5.16 -4.12 3.54
N HIS A 48 6.28 -3.51 3.20
CA HIS A 48 6.59 -3.16 1.81
C HIS A 48 6.60 -4.40 0.89
N PHE A 49 7.19 -5.51 1.33
CA PHE A 49 7.17 -6.77 0.60
C PHE A 49 5.73 -7.27 0.37
N LEU A 50 4.93 -7.30 1.43
CA LEU A 50 3.53 -7.72 1.38
C LEU A 50 2.70 -6.82 0.44
N ASP A 51 2.85 -5.50 0.56
CA ASP A 51 2.14 -4.51 -0.24
C ASP A 51 2.54 -4.58 -1.72
N ALA A 52 3.83 -4.83 -2.00
CA ALA A 52 4.32 -5.03 -3.36
C ALA A 52 3.74 -6.31 -4.00
N ALA A 53 3.64 -7.41 -3.26
CA ALA A 53 3.00 -8.64 -3.72
C ALA A 53 1.50 -8.42 -4.01
N LEU A 54 0.79 -7.76 -3.08
CA LEU A 54 -0.63 -7.45 -3.24
C LEU A 54 -0.89 -6.51 -4.42
N CYS A 55 -0.01 -5.55 -4.70
CA CYS A 55 -0.11 -4.68 -5.89
C CYS A 55 0.01 -5.45 -7.21
N GLN A 56 0.74 -6.57 -7.23
CA GLN A 56 0.87 -7.42 -8.42
C GLN A 56 -0.32 -8.37 -8.57
N LEU A 57 -0.84 -8.90 -7.46
CA LEU A 57 -1.91 -9.91 -7.49
C LEU A 57 -3.33 -9.33 -7.55
N TYR A 58 -3.55 -8.15 -6.94
CA TYR A 58 -4.88 -7.59 -6.78
C TYR A 58 -4.96 -6.20 -7.42
N PRO A 59 -5.50 -6.09 -8.65
CA PRO A 59 -5.80 -4.82 -9.27
C PRO A 59 -6.63 -3.92 -8.34
N GLY A 60 -6.23 -2.67 -8.19
CA GLY A 60 -6.88 -1.70 -7.29
C GLY A 60 -6.34 -1.68 -5.87
N TYR A 61 -5.53 -2.66 -5.43
CA TYR A 61 -4.89 -2.62 -4.11
C TYR A 61 -4.05 -1.36 -3.91
N LEU A 62 -3.26 -0.98 -4.92
CA LEU A 62 -2.47 0.25 -4.89
C LEU A 62 -3.34 1.50 -4.65
N ALA A 63 -4.55 1.55 -5.19
CA ALA A 63 -5.47 2.65 -4.96
C ALA A 63 -5.99 2.65 -3.51
N ALA A 64 -6.33 1.48 -2.97
CA ALA A 64 -6.75 1.31 -1.58
C ALA A 64 -5.65 1.70 -0.58
N GLU A 65 -4.43 1.20 -0.79
CA GLU A 65 -3.27 1.55 0.02
C GLU A 65 -2.99 3.06 0.00
N ARG A 66 -3.05 3.70 -1.18
CA ARG A 66 -2.87 5.16 -1.30
C ARG A 66 -3.93 5.95 -0.56
N ARG A 67 -5.20 5.51 -0.55
CA ARG A 67 -6.27 6.17 0.22
C ARG A 67 -5.98 6.07 1.72
N TYR A 68 -5.64 4.87 2.19
CA TYR A 68 -5.26 4.63 3.59
C TYR A 68 -4.08 5.51 4.02
N LEU A 69 -2.96 5.47 3.28
CA LEU A 69 -1.76 6.27 3.60
C LEU A 69 -2.03 7.77 3.57
N ARG A 70 -2.90 8.25 2.67
CA ARG A 70 -3.29 9.65 2.62
C ARG A 70 -4.04 10.07 3.89
N VAL A 71 -5.00 9.28 4.34
CA VAL A 71 -5.75 9.58 5.58
C VAL A 71 -4.83 9.53 6.79
N VAL A 72 -3.91 8.57 6.87
CA VAL A 72 -2.87 8.52 7.92
C VAL A 72 -2.03 9.80 7.93
N ALA A 73 -1.56 10.25 6.76
CA ALA A 73 -0.77 11.47 6.64
C ALA A 73 -1.56 12.72 7.04
N GLN A 74 -2.83 12.83 6.62
CA GLN A 74 -3.72 13.93 6.96
C GLN A 74 -4.02 13.97 8.47
N LYS A 75 -4.37 12.83 9.07
CA LYS A 75 -4.59 12.71 10.51
C LYS A 75 -3.34 13.08 11.29
N ASN A 76 -2.17 12.59 10.89
CA ASN A 76 -0.90 12.94 11.55
C ASN A 76 -0.56 14.43 11.42
N ALA A 77 -0.88 15.06 10.29
CA ALA A 77 -0.72 16.49 10.12
C ALA A 77 -1.66 17.28 11.04
N LEU A 78 -2.92 16.87 11.14
CA LEU A 78 -3.89 17.45 12.08
C LEU A 78 -3.40 17.32 13.52
N LEU A 79 -2.97 16.14 13.95
CA LEU A 79 -2.49 15.92 15.32
C LEU A 79 -1.30 16.82 15.68
N LYS A 80 -0.42 17.12 14.72
CA LYS A 80 0.71 18.05 14.94
C LYS A 80 0.29 19.51 15.07
N ALA A 81 -0.86 19.88 14.50
CA ALA A 81 -1.39 21.24 14.51
C ALA A 81 -2.70 21.36 15.31
N TYR A 82 -2.99 20.38 16.18
CA TYR A 82 -4.32 20.19 16.77
C TYR A 82 -4.77 21.42 17.57
N ASP A 83 -3.90 21.92 18.43
CA ASP A 83 -4.19 23.05 19.34
C ASP A 83 -4.51 24.37 18.61
N ILE A 84 -4.07 24.50 17.36
CA ILE A 84 -4.27 25.71 16.53
C ILE A 84 -5.29 25.49 15.41
N THR A 85 -5.90 24.31 15.32
CA THR A 85 -6.88 23.96 14.28
C THR A 85 -8.30 24.13 14.82
N PRO A 86 -9.07 25.12 14.36
CA PRO A 86 -10.48 25.26 14.72
C PRO A 86 -11.28 24.03 14.28
N GLY A 87 -12.12 23.49 15.16
CA GLY A 87 -12.90 22.28 14.88
C GLY A 87 -12.06 21.02 14.71
N GLY A 88 -10.86 20.97 15.32
CA GLY A 88 -9.94 19.84 15.22
C GLY A 88 -10.53 18.52 15.72
N ASP A 89 -11.44 18.56 16.69
CA ASP A 89 -12.20 17.41 17.20
C ASP A 89 -13.12 16.79 16.12
N VAL A 90 -13.92 17.60 15.43
CA VAL A 90 -14.81 17.14 14.35
C VAL A 90 -14.00 16.56 13.19
N LEU A 91 -12.90 17.23 12.83
CA LEU A 91 -12.02 16.77 11.75
C LEU A 91 -11.29 15.48 12.13
N LEU A 92 -10.90 15.34 13.40
CA LEU A 92 -10.28 14.12 13.92
C LEU A 92 -11.23 12.93 13.83
N GLU A 93 -12.50 13.11 14.20
CA GLU A 93 -13.52 12.06 14.07
C GLU A 93 -13.76 11.68 12.61
N THR A 94 -13.84 12.67 11.72
CA THR A 94 -13.93 12.41 10.26
C THR A 94 -12.76 11.56 9.75
N TYR A 95 -11.53 11.86 10.21
CA TYR A 95 -10.38 11.04 9.86
C TYR A 95 -10.39 9.66 10.53
N ASN A 96 -10.95 9.51 11.73
CA ASN A 96 -11.10 8.21 12.39
C ASN A 96 -12.00 7.29 11.57
N GLU A 97 -13.16 7.77 11.12
CA GLU A 97 -14.09 7.00 10.27
C GLU A 97 -13.46 6.60 8.93
N ALA A 98 -12.77 7.55 8.28
CA ALA A 98 -12.06 7.29 7.03
C ALA A 98 -10.92 6.28 7.22
N LEU A 99 -10.20 6.35 8.35
CA LEU A 99 -9.10 5.44 8.68
C LEU A 99 -9.63 4.03 8.93
N VAL A 100 -10.75 3.87 9.63
CA VAL A 100 -11.43 2.58 9.80
C VAL A 100 -11.80 2.01 8.44
N THR A 101 -12.49 2.80 7.61
CA THR A 101 -12.97 2.36 6.29
C THR A 101 -11.84 1.86 5.41
N TYR A 102 -10.80 2.67 5.18
CA TYR A 102 -9.70 2.28 4.30
C TYR A 102 -8.71 1.32 4.95
N GLY A 103 -8.53 1.41 6.27
CA GLY A 103 -7.68 0.51 7.03
C GLY A 103 -8.21 -0.92 7.02
N CYS A 104 -9.51 -1.11 7.23
CA CYS A 104 -10.16 -2.42 7.14
C CYS A 104 -10.01 -3.04 5.74
N GLU A 105 -10.14 -2.25 4.67
CA GLU A 105 -9.92 -2.74 3.30
C GLU A 105 -8.50 -3.29 3.11
N VAL A 106 -7.49 -2.53 3.52
CA VAL A 106 -6.07 -2.93 3.43
C VAL A 106 -5.79 -4.15 4.32
N MET A 107 -6.25 -4.13 5.57
CA MET A 107 -6.03 -5.22 6.53
C MET A 107 -6.65 -6.53 6.06
N ARG A 108 -7.88 -6.50 5.50
CA ARG A 108 -8.55 -7.69 4.99
C ARG A 108 -7.78 -8.33 3.83
N ARG A 109 -7.25 -7.51 2.91
CA ARG A 109 -6.43 -8.00 1.78
C ARG A 109 -5.12 -8.62 2.26
N ARG A 110 -4.45 -7.98 3.22
CA ARG A 110 -3.22 -8.48 3.84
C ARG A 110 -3.45 -9.80 4.57
N ALA A 111 -4.50 -9.88 5.39
CA ALA A 111 -4.86 -11.10 6.12
C ALA A 111 -5.13 -12.26 5.14
N GLY A 112 -6.00 -12.05 4.14
CA GLY A 112 -6.30 -13.10 3.16
C GLY A 112 -5.09 -13.60 2.38
N TYR A 113 -4.12 -12.73 2.06
CA TYR A 113 -2.87 -13.16 1.43
C TYR A 113 -1.95 -13.91 2.41
N LEU A 114 -1.87 -13.49 3.67
CA LEU A 114 -1.10 -14.21 4.68
C LEU A 114 -1.69 -15.59 4.98
N ASP A 115 -3.02 -15.73 4.96
CA ASP A 115 -3.69 -17.03 5.12
C ASP A 115 -3.33 -18.00 3.98
N GLN A 116 -3.17 -17.50 2.75
CA GLN A 116 -2.71 -18.29 1.61
C GLN A 116 -1.24 -18.71 1.72
N LEU A 117 -0.40 -17.90 2.37
CA LEU A 117 1.01 -18.20 2.63
C LEU A 117 1.23 -19.10 3.86
N ALA A 118 0.22 -19.26 4.72
CA ALA A 118 0.33 -20.06 5.91
C ALA A 118 0.53 -21.55 5.55
N PRO A 119 1.28 -22.32 6.36
CA PRO A 119 1.44 -23.74 6.15
C PRO A 119 0.06 -24.44 6.17
N GLY A 120 -0.38 -24.96 5.03
CA GLY A 120 -1.71 -25.58 4.86
C GLY A 120 -2.74 -24.76 4.06
N GLY A 121 -2.39 -23.57 3.57
CA GLY A 121 -3.22 -22.83 2.62
C GLY A 121 -3.45 -23.63 1.33
N SER A 122 -4.69 -23.62 0.82
CA SER A 122 -5.02 -24.18 -0.50
C SER A 122 -4.18 -23.44 -1.54
N GLY A 123 -3.16 -24.09 -2.10
CA GLY A 123 -2.10 -23.48 -2.93
C GLY A 123 -2.55 -22.88 -4.27
N GLU A 124 -3.78 -22.41 -4.39
CA GLU A 124 -4.31 -21.72 -5.55
C GLU A 124 -4.09 -20.22 -5.38
N LEU A 125 -2.89 -19.77 -5.79
CA LEU A 125 -2.66 -18.37 -6.12
C LEU A 125 -3.50 -18.04 -7.38
N PRO A 126 -4.22 -16.90 -7.41
CA PRO A 126 -5.01 -16.50 -8.58
C PRO A 126 -4.16 -16.21 -9.81
#